data_AF-A0A087TYK3-F1
#
_entry.id   AF-A0A087TYK3-F1
#
_cell.length_a   1.000
_cell.length_b   1.000
_cell.length_c   1.000
_cell.angle_alpha   90.00
_cell.angle_beta   90.00
_cell.angle_gamma   90.00
#
_symmetry.space_group_name_H-M   'P 1'
#
loop_
_entity.id
_entity.type
_entity.pdbx_description
1 polymer ?
#
loop_
_entity_poly.entity_id
_entity_poly.type
_entity_poly.pdbx_seq_one_letter_code
_entity_poly.pdbx_strand_id
1 'polypeptide(L)'
;MELQEYNARVESEMYQLRTDITQMEQPQRHSDRESPHSTAQKTNHLTEYYESLRNNFINLLDHVRLPNLDEKPTPDNFDTYLNRLQSLCADNSKEEENRNVFSTVKQALQDFSAPMQQANGWVRS
;
A
#
# COMPACT_ATOMS: atom_id res chain seq x y z
N MET A 1 -52.53 -38.68 -21.49
CA MET A 1 -51.21 -38.57 -22.14
C MET A 1 -50.69 -37.14 -21.99
N GLU A 2 -51.46 -36.13 -22.42
CA GLU A 2 -51.08 -34.71 -22.33
C GLU A 2 -50.69 -34.22 -20.92
N LEU A 3 -51.38 -34.63 -19.86
CA LEU A 3 -51.05 -34.20 -18.49
C LEU A 3 -49.68 -34.74 -18.02
N GLN A 4 -49.31 -35.94 -18.48
CA GLN A 4 -48.04 -36.58 -18.13
C GLN A 4 -46.87 -35.92 -18.86
N GLU A 5 -47.08 -35.56 -20.13
CA GLU A 5 -46.10 -34.80 -20.92
C GLU A 5 -45.92 -33.38 -20.39
N TYR A 6 -47.01 -32.73 -19.97
CA TYR A 6 -46.95 -31.42 -19.33
C TYR A 6 -46.20 -31.46 -17.99
N ASN A 7 -46.48 -32.43 -17.13
CA ASN A 7 -45.73 -32.60 -15.87
C ASN A 7 -44.24 -32.87 -16.12
N ALA A 8 -43.89 -33.76 -17.05
CA ALA A 8 -42.50 -34.04 -17.40
C ALA A 8 -41.76 -32.78 -17.90
N ARG A 9 -42.45 -31.93 -18.66
CA ARG A 9 -41.90 -30.65 -19.11
C ARG A 9 -41.65 -29.68 -17.96
N VAL A 10 -42.63 -29.51 -17.07
CA VAL A 10 -42.50 -28.62 -15.90
C VAL A 10 -41.40 -29.10 -14.96
N GLU A 11 -41.29 -30.41 -14.75
CA GLU A 11 -40.21 -31.01 -13.94
C GLU A 11 -38.84 -30.73 -14.57
N SER A 12 -38.70 -30.84 -15.88
CA SER A 12 -37.47 -30.51 -16.59
C SER A 12 -37.12 -29.02 -16.48
N GLU A 13 -38.10 -28.13 -16.61
CA GLU A 13 -37.90 -26.68 -16.46
C GLU A 13 -37.48 -26.35 -15.02
N MET A 14 -38.11 -26.94 -14.01
CA MET A 14 -37.73 -26.81 -12.60
C MET A 14 -36.33 -27.34 -12.31
N TYR A 15 -35.95 -28.47 -12.90
CA TYR A 15 -34.61 -29.04 -12.74
C TYR A 15 -33.53 -28.13 -13.35
N GLN A 16 -33.82 -27.56 -14.54
CA GLN A 16 -32.95 -26.60 -15.19
C GLN A 16 -32.79 -25.34 -14.34
N LEU A 17 -33.90 -24.76 -13.85
CA LEU A 17 -33.88 -23.60 -12.96
C LEU A 17 -33.08 -23.85 -11.68
N ARG A 18 -33.23 -25.01 -11.03
CA ARG A 18 -32.41 -25.37 -9.85
C ARG A 18 -30.92 -25.48 -10.18
N THR A 19 -30.60 -26.01 -11.35
CA THR A 19 -29.23 -26.15 -11.83
C THR A 19 -28.62 -24.77 -12.08
N ASP A 20 -29.37 -23.87 -12.72
CA ASP A 20 -28.94 -22.50 -13.00
C ASP A 20 -28.75 -21.70 -11.71
N ILE A 21 -29.67 -21.81 -10.74
CA ILE A 21 -29.53 -21.21 -9.40
C ILE A 21 -28.24 -21.68 -8.73
N THR A 22 -28.00 -22.99 -8.72
CA THR A 22 -26.81 -23.57 -8.08
C THR A 22 -25.51 -23.08 -8.74
N GLN A 23 -25.50 -22.96 -10.07
CA GLN A 23 -24.35 -22.45 -10.82
C GLN A 23 -24.13 -20.95 -10.60
N MET A 24 -25.19 -20.15 -10.50
CA MET A 24 -25.08 -18.72 -10.20
C MET A 24 -24.64 -18.44 -8.76
N GLU A 25 -25.00 -19.30 -7.81
CA GLU A 25 -24.59 -19.15 -6.40
C GLU A 25 -23.13 -19.55 -6.14
N GLN A 26 -22.52 -20.41 -6.96
CA GLN A 26 -21.14 -20.88 -6.76
C GLN A 26 -20.10 -19.74 -6.82
N PRO A 27 -20.05 -18.90 -7.86
CA PRO A 27 -19.09 -17.79 -7.93
C PRO A 27 -19.27 -16.80 -6.77
N GLN A 28 -20.51 -16.57 -6.34
CA GLN A 28 -20.84 -15.60 -5.29
C GLN A 28 -20.31 -16.04 -3.92
N ARG A 29 -20.38 -17.34 -3.60
CA ARG A 29 -19.81 -17.94 -2.37
C ARG A 29 -18.29 -17.84 -2.30
N HIS A 30 -17.62 -17.83 -3.45
CA HIS A 30 -16.16 -17.70 -3.53
C HIS A 30 -15.72 -16.23 -3.48
N SER A 31 -16.42 -15.35 -4.21
CA SER A 31 -16.14 -13.90 -4.26
C SER A 31 -16.26 -13.22 -2.89
N ASP A 32 -17.26 -13.56 -2.08
CA ASP A 32 -17.44 -12.98 -0.74
C ASP A 32 -16.35 -13.44 0.27
N ARG A 33 -15.69 -14.58 0.05
CA ARG A 33 -14.61 -15.06 0.92
C ARG A 33 -13.25 -14.50 0.52
N GLU A 34 -13.00 -14.29 -0.76
CA GLU A 34 -11.73 -13.74 -1.26
C GLU A 34 -11.66 -12.21 -1.16
N SER A 35 -12.77 -11.49 -1.33
CA SER A 35 -12.77 -10.02 -1.38
C SER A 35 -12.26 -9.32 -0.09
N PRO A 36 -12.75 -9.64 1.12
CA PRO A 36 -12.24 -9.00 2.35
C PRO A 36 -10.86 -9.51 2.76
N HIS A 37 -10.54 -10.79 2.52
CA HIS A 37 -9.25 -11.37 2.90
C HIS A 37 -8.11 -10.87 1.99
N SER A 38 -8.34 -10.85 0.68
CA SER A 38 -7.39 -10.32 -0.31
C SER A 38 -7.15 -8.81 -0.11
N THR A 39 -8.22 -8.06 0.20
CA THR A 39 -8.11 -6.62 0.47
C THR A 39 -7.34 -6.36 1.76
N ALA A 40 -7.66 -7.07 2.85
CA ALA A 40 -6.96 -6.93 4.12
C ALA A 40 -5.47 -7.28 4.00
N GLN A 41 -5.11 -8.33 3.25
CA GLN A 41 -3.71 -8.68 2.99
C GLN A 41 -2.99 -7.57 2.21
N LYS A 42 -3.61 -7.02 1.15
CA LYS A 42 -3.04 -5.89 0.39
C LYS A 42 -2.85 -4.66 1.26
N THR A 43 -3.80 -4.34 2.14
CA THR A 43 -3.69 -3.22 3.09
C THR A 43 -2.54 -3.45 4.08
N ASN A 44 -2.41 -4.64 4.64
CA ASN A 44 -1.32 -4.96 5.57
C ASN A 44 0.06 -4.84 4.90
N HIS A 45 0.23 -5.39 3.70
CA HIS A 45 1.48 -5.26 2.95
C HIS A 45 1.82 -3.80 2.66
N LEU A 46 0.82 -2.98 2.38
CA LEU A 46 1.02 -1.56 2.14
C LEU A 46 1.44 -0.83 3.42
N THR A 47 0.81 -1.15 4.56
CA THR A 47 1.22 -0.63 5.88
C THR A 47 2.66 -0.99 6.21
N GLU A 48 3.03 -2.27 6.07
CA GLU A 48 4.40 -2.75 6.30
C GLU A 48 5.42 -2.05 5.38
N TYR A 49 5.05 -1.82 4.12
CA TYR A 49 5.88 -1.10 3.17
C TYR A 49 6.11 0.35 3.59
N TYR A 50 5.05 1.08 3.95
CA TYR A 50 5.17 2.47 4.38
C TYR A 50 5.92 2.60 5.71
N GLU A 51 5.75 1.67 6.64
CA GLU A 51 6.54 1.63 7.88
C GLU A 51 8.01 1.39 7.60
N SER A 52 8.32 0.41 6.75
CA SER A 52 9.71 0.11 6.34
C SER A 52 10.34 1.30 5.62
N LEU A 53 9.60 1.95 4.73
CA LEU A 53 10.05 3.15 4.03
C LEU A 53 10.33 4.30 5.01
N ARG A 54 9.40 4.56 5.94
CA ARG A 54 9.59 5.58 7.00
C ARG A 54 10.84 5.28 7.82
N ASN A 55 11.00 4.03 8.27
CA ASN A 55 12.15 3.62 9.08
C ASN A 55 13.47 3.77 8.31
N ASN A 56 13.48 3.46 7.01
CA ASN A 56 14.64 3.68 6.16
C ASN A 56 15.03 5.16 6.10
N PHE A 57 14.08 6.08 5.92
CA PHE A 57 14.37 7.51 5.94
C PHE A 57 14.78 8.03 7.32
N ILE A 58 14.21 7.50 8.41
CA ILE A 58 14.65 7.83 9.77
C ILE A 58 16.12 7.47 9.94
N ASN A 59 16.52 6.25 9.57
CA ASN A 59 17.90 5.80 9.67
C ASN A 59 18.83 6.61 8.78
N LEU A 60 18.38 6.91 7.55
CA LEU A 60 19.12 7.73 6.60
C LEU A 60 19.41 9.13 7.14
N LEU A 61 18.43 9.73 7.82
CA LEU A 61 18.50 11.09 8.32
C LEU A 61 19.02 11.20 9.77
N ASP A 62 19.32 10.10 10.45
CA ASP A 62 19.76 10.09 11.88
C ASP A 62 21.03 10.93 12.12
N HIS A 63 21.88 11.05 11.10
CA HIS A 63 23.12 11.82 11.15
C HIS A 63 22.96 13.28 10.73
N VAL A 64 21.80 13.66 10.18
CA VAL A 64 21.51 15.03 9.78
C VAL A 64 21.14 15.84 11.01
N ARG A 65 21.79 16.98 11.21
CA ARG A 65 21.49 17.92 12.31
C ARG A 65 20.88 19.18 11.73
N LEU A 66 19.62 19.45 12.08
CA LEU A 66 18.94 20.66 11.63
C LEU A 66 19.27 21.83 12.57
N PRO A 67 19.48 23.05 12.05
CA PRO A 67 19.69 24.23 12.88
C PRO A 67 18.45 24.52 13.73
N ASN A 68 18.67 24.77 15.02
CA ASN A 68 17.63 25.04 16.02
C ASN A 68 16.67 23.87 16.29
N LEU A 69 17.05 22.64 15.93
CA LEU A 69 16.32 21.42 16.28
C LEU A 69 17.31 20.35 16.75
N ASP A 70 17.39 20.17 18.06
CA ASP A 70 18.24 19.15 18.68
C ASP A 70 17.60 17.75 18.63
N GLU A 71 16.36 17.65 18.17
CA GLU A 71 15.60 16.41 18.11
C GLU A 71 15.92 15.61 16.84
N LYS A 72 16.23 14.32 17.03
CA LYS A 72 16.46 13.37 15.95
C LYS A 72 15.12 12.93 15.30
N PRO A 73 15.13 12.50 14.03
CA PRO A 73 13.95 11.89 13.44
C PRO A 73 13.57 10.62 14.21
N THR A 74 12.31 10.52 14.62
CA THR A 74 11.69 9.37 15.27
C THR A 74 10.36 9.06 14.59
N PRO A 75 9.81 7.84 14.74
CA PRO A 75 8.51 7.49 14.16
C PRO A 75 7.38 8.47 14.49
N ASP A 76 7.44 9.11 15.67
CA ASP A 76 6.41 10.01 16.17
C ASP A 76 6.58 11.47 15.70
N ASN A 77 7.82 11.89 15.41
CA ASN A 77 8.12 13.28 15.01
C ASN A 77 8.51 13.42 13.52
N PHE A 78 8.60 12.31 12.77
CA PHE A 78 9.19 12.26 11.44
C PHE A 78 8.57 13.27 10.45
N ASP A 79 7.24 13.40 10.43
CA ASP A 79 6.56 14.35 9.55
C ASP A 79 6.89 15.81 9.89
N THR A 80 6.98 16.12 11.18
CA THR A 80 7.38 17.47 11.63
C THR A 80 8.84 17.74 11.28
N TYR A 81 9.72 16.75 11.46
CA TYR A 81 11.13 16.83 11.08
C TYR A 81 11.30 17.09 9.57
N LEU A 82 10.58 16.35 8.72
CA LEU A 82 10.61 16.54 7.26
C LEU A 82 10.11 17.91 6.84
N ASN A 83 9.01 18.39 7.41
CA ASN A 83 8.49 19.74 7.10
C ASN A 83 9.51 20.84 7.46
N ARG A 84 10.25 20.67 8.55
CA ARG A 84 11.35 21.59 8.93
C ARG A 84 12.51 21.52 7.94
N LEU A 85 12.95 20.32 7.59
CA LEU A 85 14.00 20.13 6.59
C LEU A 85 13.59 20.74 5.23
N GLN A 86 12.35 20.53 4.80
CA GLN A 86 11.81 21.14 3.59
C GLN A 86 11.80 22.67 3.66
N SER A 87 11.42 23.24 4.79
CA SER A 87 11.41 24.71 4.99
C SER A 87 12.82 25.29 4.86
N LEU A 88 13.84 24.59 5.37
CA LEU A 88 15.24 24.99 5.24
C LEU A 88 15.72 24.94 3.78
N CYS A 89 15.28 23.96 3.01
CA CYS A 89 15.57 23.89 1.57
C CYS A 89 14.86 24.98 0.76
N ALA A 90 13.72 25.49 1.24
CA ALA A 90 12.96 26.54 0.56
C ALA A 90 13.48 27.96 0.87
N ASP A 91 14.17 28.14 2.01
CA ASP A 91 14.74 29.43 2.42
C ASP A 91 16.20 29.58 1.95
N ASN A 92 16.36 30.13 0.74
CA ASN A 92 17.67 30.40 0.14
C ASN A 92 18.45 31.53 0.84
N SER A 93 17.82 32.28 1.75
CA SER A 93 18.46 33.43 2.42
C SER A 93 19.55 33.00 3.41
N LYS A 94 19.53 31.74 3.85
CA LYS A 94 20.44 31.15 4.85
C LYS A 94 21.28 30.02 4.27
N GLU A 95 21.55 30.04 2.97
CA GLU A 95 22.23 28.95 2.26
C GLU A 95 23.62 28.65 2.84
N GLU A 96 24.40 29.66 3.24
CA GLU A 96 25.69 29.46 3.89
C GLU A 96 25.57 28.80 5.28
N GLU A 97 24.57 29.19 6.09
CA GLU A 97 24.32 28.62 7.41
C GLU A 97 23.83 27.16 7.31
N ASN A 98 23.01 26.87 6.29
CA ASN A 98 22.43 25.55 6.04
C ASN A 98 23.34 24.62 5.22
N ARG A 99 24.49 25.11 4.72
CA ARG A 99 25.40 24.37 3.83
C ARG A 99 25.82 23.01 4.38
N ASN A 100 26.11 22.93 5.67
CA ASN A 100 26.51 21.69 6.33
C ASN A 100 25.37 20.67 6.37
N VAL A 101 24.13 21.13 6.57
CA VAL A 101 22.93 20.28 6.54
C VAL A 101 22.74 19.71 5.14
N PHE A 102 22.78 20.56 4.11
CA PHE A 102 22.62 20.12 2.73
C PHE A 102 23.71 19.15 2.30
N SER A 103 24.96 19.37 2.72
CA SER A 103 26.06 18.43 2.49
C SER A 103 25.82 17.07 3.15
N THR A 104 25.34 17.06 4.40
CA THR A 104 25.08 15.82 5.14
C THR A 104 23.90 15.05 4.56
N VAL A 105 22.83 15.75 4.17
CA VAL A 105 21.67 15.14 3.49
C VAL A 105 22.09 14.57 2.13
N LYS A 106 22.91 15.30 1.36
CA LYS A 106 23.41 14.83 0.08
C LYS A 106 24.27 13.57 0.23
N GLN A 107 25.14 13.52 1.24
CA GLN A 107 25.95 12.35 1.55
C GLN A 107 25.06 11.16 1.92
N ALA A 108 24.11 11.36 2.84
CA ALA A 108 23.17 10.33 3.24
C ALA A 108 22.46 9.74 2.01
N LEU A 109 21.92 10.60 1.12
CA LEU A 109 21.24 10.17 -0.10
C LEU A 109 22.14 9.41 -1.09
N GLN A 110 23.45 9.67 -1.12
CA GLN A 110 24.40 8.90 -1.93
C GLN A 110 24.62 7.49 -1.37
N ASP A 111 24.58 7.35 -0.05
CA ASP A 111 24.73 6.07 0.64
C ASP A 111 23.41 5.26 0.66
N PHE A 112 22.30 5.89 0.27
CA PHE A 112 20.99 5.26 0.22
C PHE A 112 20.80 4.38 -1.02
N SER A 113 20.92 3.07 -0.84
CA SER A 113 20.33 2.09 -1.77
C SER A 113 18.97 1.66 -1.24
N ALA A 114 17.88 2.22 -1.78
CA ALA A 114 16.56 1.64 -1.51
C ALA A 114 16.58 0.18 -2.00
N PRO A 115 16.10 -0.80 -1.22
CA PRO A 115 15.78 -2.10 -1.77
C PRO A 115 14.67 -1.86 -2.78
N MET A 116 15.03 -1.83 -4.06
CA MET A 116 14.08 -1.80 -5.16
C MET A 116 13.31 -3.12 -5.08
N GLN A 117 12.21 -3.14 -4.33
CA GLN A 117 11.30 -4.27 -4.36
C GLN A 117 10.90 -4.44 -5.81
N GLN A 118 11.28 -5.59 -6.39
CA GLN A 118 10.85 -5.97 -7.72
C GLN A 118 9.35 -5.78 -7.78
N ALA A 119 8.90 -4.83 -8.60
CA ALA A 119 7.50 -4.64 -8.94
C ALA A 119 7.02 -5.80 -9.82
N ASN A 120 7.14 -7.03 -9.33
CA ASN A 120 6.65 -8.24 -9.97
C ASN A 120 5.32 -8.58 -9.31
N GLY A 121 4.21 -8.16 -9.92
CA GLY A 121 2.91 -8.70 -9.51
C GLY A 121 1.66 -7.96 -10.00
N TRP A 122 1.78 -6.73 -10.49
CA TRP A 122 0.60 -5.90 -10.80
C TRP A 122 0.32 -5.73 -12.30
N VAL A 123 0.61 -6.74 -13.12
CA VAL A 123 0.02 -6.81 -14.47
C VAL A 123 -0.23 -8.27 -14.81
N ARG A 124 -1.45 -8.75 -14.54
CA ARG A 124 -2.22 -9.70 -15.36
C ARG A 124 -3.46 -10.18 -14.62
N SER A 125 -4.62 -9.69 -15.04
CA SER A 125 -5.81 -10.46 -15.41
C SER A 125 -6.76 -9.52 -16.15
#